data_AF-A0A427FTH0-F1
#
_entry.id   AF-A0A427FTH0-F1
#
_cell.length_a   1.000
_cell.length_b   1.000
_cell.length_c   1.000
_cell.angle_alpha   90.00
_cell.angle_beta   90.00
_cell.angle_gamma   90.00
#
_symmetry.space_group_name_H-M   'P 1'
#
loop_
_entity.id
_entity.type
_entity.pdbx_description
1 polymer ?
#
loop_
_entity_poly.entity_id
_entity_poly.type
_entity_poly.pdbx_seq_one_letter_code
_entity_poly.pdbx_strand_id
1 'polypeptide(L)'
;MPVLITYRHEERLDAFILNERLLLESIPAQLVLFDCQGQTREDLYGSFCRYMSDATHWIGLLSEWAAADWWTPWLLGAAVMSSRRVSFYQRNGGALPECFGKWPVMRERRHIDLFVRAYHDECTFTRAMTLPPGRGSCADRDNADFFHADLKAKIRRGF
;
A
#
# COMPACT_ATOMS: atom_id res chain seq x y z
N MET A 1 9.06 -4.47 -9.07
CA MET A 1 7.99 -4.75 -8.10
C MET A 1 7.08 -3.53 -8.06
N PRO A 2 6.04 -3.45 -8.89
CA PRO A 2 5.22 -2.23 -9.00
C PRO A 2 4.38 -1.94 -7.74
N VAL A 3 4.18 -0.65 -7.46
CA VAL A 3 3.38 -0.12 -6.37
C VAL A 3 2.08 0.47 -6.91
N LEU A 4 0.92 0.00 -6.45
CA LEU A 4 -0.36 0.65 -6.72
C LEU A 4 -0.61 1.73 -5.67
N ILE A 5 -0.87 2.96 -6.10
CA ILE A 5 -1.30 4.06 -5.24
C ILE A 5 -2.75 4.38 -5.58
N THR A 6 -3.64 4.16 -4.61
CA THR A 6 -5.07 4.51 -4.75
C THR A 6 -5.39 5.73 -3.90
N TYR A 7 -6.12 6.67 -4.46
CA TYR A 7 -6.46 7.93 -3.80
C TYR A 7 -7.82 8.45 -4.28
N ARG A 8 -8.46 9.32 -3.50
CA ARG A 8 -9.65 10.06 -3.91
C ARG A 8 -9.29 11.47 -4.34
N HIS A 9 -10.27 12.20 -4.85
CA HIS A 9 -10.04 13.54 -5.39
C HIS A 9 -9.43 14.48 -4.33
N GLU A 10 -9.83 14.35 -3.06
CA GLU A 10 -9.36 15.18 -1.96
C GLU A 10 -7.87 14.96 -1.64
N GLU A 11 -7.36 13.74 -1.80
CA GLU A 11 -5.95 13.41 -1.52
C GLU A 11 -5.04 13.51 -2.75
N ARG A 12 -5.53 14.07 -3.87
CA ARG A 12 -4.77 14.14 -5.14
C ARG A 12 -3.36 14.73 -4.96
N LEU A 13 -3.22 15.85 -4.27
CA LEU A 13 -1.91 16.47 -4.09
C LEU A 13 -0.94 15.57 -3.33
N ASP A 14 -1.42 14.90 -2.27
CA ASP A 14 -0.60 13.98 -1.49
C ASP A 14 -0.22 12.73 -2.29
N ALA A 15 -1.13 12.22 -3.13
CA ALA A 15 -0.86 11.08 -4.01
C ALA A 15 0.27 11.39 -5.00
N PHE A 16 0.23 12.58 -5.62
CA PHE A 16 1.26 13.03 -6.54
C PHE A 16 2.60 13.26 -5.84
N ILE A 17 2.61 13.88 -4.65
CA ILE A 17 3.84 14.06 -3.86
C ILE A 17 4.46 12.70 -3.52
N LEU A 18 3.64 11.73 -3.10
CA LEU A 18 4.09 10.39 -2.78
C LEU A 18 4.65 9.69 -4.04
N ASN A 19 3.96 9.82 -5.19
CA ASN A 19 4.43 9.28 -6.46
C ASN A 19 5.80 9.83 -6.85
N GLU A 20 5.95 11.16 -6.84
CA GLU A 20 7.21 11.83 -7.19
C GLU A 20 8.35 11.33 -6.30
N ARG A 21 8.09 11.16 -5.00
CA ARG A 21 9.10 10.62 -4.09
C ARG A 21 9.53 9.19 -4.46
N LEU A 22 8.59 8.33 -4.83
CA LEU A 22 8.89 6.96 -5.29
C LEU A 22 9.63 6.97 -6.63
N LEU A 23 9.24 7.87 -7.54
CA LEU A 23 9.83 8.01 -8.86
C LEU A 23 11.30 8.43 -8.80
N LEU A 24 11.64 9.33 -7.87
CA LEU A 24 13.04 9.73 -7.60
C LEU A 24 13.93 8.55 -7.18
N GLU A 25 13.35 7.49 -6.62
CA GLU A 25 14.04 6.27 -6.18
C GLU A 25 13.91 5.13 -7.20
N SER A 26 13.44 5.45 -8.42
CA SER A 26 13.20 4.49 -9.50
C SER A 26 12.24 3.35 -9.13
N ILE A 27 11.28 3.63 -8.23
CA ILE A 27 10.24 2.69 -7.84
C ILE A 27 9.05 2.84 -8.82
N PRO A 28 8.70 1.79 -9.60
CA PRO A 28 7.59 1.87 -10.52
C PRO A 28 6.27 1.95 -9.74
N ALA A 29 5.53 3.04 -9.90
CA ALA A 29 4.26 3.25 -9.24
C ALA A 29 3.17 3.61 -10.24
N GLN A 30 1.95 3.13 -9.98
CA GLN A 30 0.77 3.45 -10.76
C GLN A 30 -0.23 4.19 -9.88
N LEU A 31 -0.67 5.37 -10.33
CA LEU A 31 -1.66 6.18 -9.62
C LEU A 31 -3.04 5.90 -10.19
N VAL A 32 -3.96 5.52 -9.33
CA VAL A 32 -5.35 5.26 -9.70
C VAL A 32 -6.25 6.14 -8.84
N LEU A 33 -6.90 7.10 -9.51
CA LEU A 33 -8.02 7.82 -8.91
C LEU A 33 -9.16 6.85 -8.75
N PHE A 34 -9.71 6.82 -7.55
CA PHE A 34 -10.69 5.83 -7.19
C PHE A 34 -11.82 6.56 -6.45
N ASP A 35 -12.65 7.23 -7.25
CA ASP A 35 -13.84 7.95 -6.82
C ASP A 35 -15.10 7.21 -7.28
N CYS A 36 -16.18 7.32 -6.50
CA CYS A 36 -17.45 6.65 -6.80
C CYS A 36 -18.28 7.37 -7.87
N GLN A 37 -17.71 8.36 -8.58
CA GLN A 37 -18.44 9.19 -9.53
C GLN A 37 -18.75 8.40 -10.80
N GLY A 38 -19.94 7.77 -10.81
CA GLY A 38 -20.49 7.11 -12.00
C GLY A 38 -20.09 5.64 -12.20
N GLN A 39 -19.43 5.00 -11.24
CA GLN A 39 -19.10 3.57 -11.29
C GLN A 39 -19.88 2.77 -10.25
N THR A 40 -20.30 1.55 -10.58
CA THR A 40 -20.89 0.65 -9.60
C THR A 40 -19.81 0.10 -8.67
N ARG A 41 -20.23 -0.38 -7.48
CA ARG A 41 -19.33 -1.02 -6.50
C ARG A 41 -18.56 -2.20 -7.10
N GLU A 42 -19.21 -3.01 -7.94
CA GLU A 42 -18.60 -4.20 -8.53
C GLU A 42 -17.55 -3.84 -9.58
N ASP A 43 -17.82 -2.81 -10.40
CA ASP A 43 -16.88 -2.32 -11.41
C ASP A 43 -15.60 -1.79 -10.77
N LEU A 44 -15.76 -1.05 -9.66
CA LEU A 44 -14.65 -0.51 -8.89
C LEU A 44 -13.75 -1.64 -8.36
N TYR A 45 -14.33 -2.64 -7.70
CA TYR A 45 -13.54 -3.76 -7.15
C TYR A 45 -12.90 -4.62 -8.22
N GLY A 46 -13.61 -4.91 -9.31
CA GLY A 46 -13.04 -5.61 -10.45
C GLY A 46 -11.83 -4.87 -11.02
N SER A 47 -11.94 -3.54 -11.12
CA SER A 47 -10.83 -2.67 -11.56
C SER A 47 -9.67 -2.69 -10.55
N PHE A 48 -9.94 -2.60 -9.25
CA PHE A 48 -8.92 -2.73 -8.22
C PHE A 48 -8.19 -4.08 -8.29
N CYS A 49 -8.92 -5.18 -8.39
CA CYS A 49 -8.33 -6.52 -8.47
C CYS A 49 -7.42 -6.65 -9.69
N ARG A 50 -7.80 -6.04 -10.82
CA ARG A 50 -6.97 -5.98 -12.03
C ARG A 50 -5.70 -5.17 -11.81
N TYR A 51 -5.78 -4.01 -11.17
CA TYR A 51 -4.57 -3.26 -10.83
C TYR A 51 -3.70 -3.99 -9.80
N MET A 52 -4.32 -4.72 -8.87
CA MET A 52 -3.64 -5.45 -7.82
C MET A 52 -2.96 -6.75 -8.31
N SER A 53 -3.46 -7.35 -9.40
CA SER A 53 -2.79 -8.50 -10.02
C SER A 53 -1.42 -8.11 -10.55
N ASP A 54 -1.31 -6.89 -11.08
CA ASP A 54 -0.08 -6.37 -11.68
C ASP A 54 0.83 -5.72 -10.62
N ALA A 55 0.27 -5.30 -9.49
CA ALA A 55 0.99 -4.71 -8.37
C ALA A 55 1.55 -5.73 -7.37
N THR A 56 2.63 -5.37 -6.69
CA THR A 56 3.19 -6.12 -5.54
C THR A 56 2.91 -5.44 -4.20
N HIS A 57 2.83 -4.12 -4.25
CA HIS A 57 2.58 -3.25 -3.12
C HIS A 57 1.32 -2.43 -3.37
N TRP A 58 0.63 -2.09 -2.29
CA TRP A 58 -0.50 -1.18 -2.32
C TRP A 58 -0.32 -0.10 -1.26
N ILE A 59 -0.43 1.16 -1.70
CA ILE A 59 -0.51 2.33 -0.84
C ILE A 59 -1.90 2.94 -1.00
N GLY A 60 -2.73 2.80 0.03
CA GLY A 60 -4.02 3.48 0.10
C GLY A 60 -3.89 4.84 0.77
N LEU A 61 -4.26 5.92 0.08
CA LEU A 61 -4.41 7.22 0.71
C LEU A 61 -5.75 7.28 1.44
N LEU A 62 -5.70 7.75 2.69
CA LEU A 62 -6.85 7.84 3.58
C LEU A 62 -7.21 9.29 3.81
N SER A 63 -8.48 9.61 3.63
CA SER A 63 -9.01 10.94 3.92
C SER A 63 -9.09 11.21 5.42
N GLU A 64 -9.37 12.47 5.80
CA GLU A 64 -9.71 12.82 7.19
C GLU A 64 -10.94 12.08 7.71
N TRP A 65 -11.84 11.68 6.82
CA TRP A 65 -13.03 10.88 7.12
C TRP A 65 -12.81 9.41 6.79
N ALA A 66 -11.61 8.88 7.02
CA ALA A 66 -11.30 7.46 6.86
C ALA A 66 -12.27 6.53 7.62
N ALA A 67 -12.91 7.01 8.70
CA ALA A 67 -13.94 6.27 9.43
C ALA A 67 -15.27 6.14 8.67
N ALA A 68 -15.57 7.05 7.75
CA ALA A 68 -16.72 6.99 6.84
C ALA A 68 -16.39 6.25 5.53
N ASP A 69 -15.14 5.84 5.35
CA ASP A 69 -14.69 5.11 4.18
C ASP A 69 -15.05 3.62 4.30
N TRP A 70 -16.15 3.23 3.67
CA TRP A 70 -16.65 1.86 3.69
C TRP A 70 -15.94 0.91 2.70
N TRP A 71 -15.24 1.43 1.70
CA TRP A 71 -14.71 0.65 0.57
C TRP A 71 -13.23 0.32 0.76
N THR A 72 -12.45 1.14 1.47
CA THR A 72 -11.05 0.83 1.80
C THR A 72 -10.90 -0.49 2.58
N PRO A 73 -11.72 -0.82 3.61
CA PRO A 73 -11.67 -2.12 4.27
C PRO A 73 -11.98 -3.29 3.31
N TRP A 74 -12.82 -3.05 2.31
CA TRP A 74 -13.18 -4.07 1.32
C TRP A 74 -12.05 -4.32 0.32
N LEU A 75 -11.42 -3.26 -0.20
CA LEU A 75 -10.22 -3.36 -1.05
C LEU A 75 -9.05 -4.00 -0.31
N LEU A 76 -8.92 -3.69 0.99
CA LEU A 76 -7.95 -4.33 1.87
C LEU A 76 -8.12 -5.85 1.90
N GLY A 77 -9.36 -6.36 1.95
CA GLY A 77 -9.62 -7.80 1.85
C GLY A 77 -8.99 -8.42 0.60
N ALA A 78 -9.19 -7.80 -0.57
CA ALA A 78 -8.62 -8.28 -1.83
C ALA A 78 -7.09 -8.28 -1.82
N ALA A 79 -6.46 -7.18 -1.36
CA ALA A 79 -5.00 -7.07 -1.30
C ALA A 79 -4.38 -8.13 -0.36
N VAL A 80 -5.02 -8.39 0.78
CA VAL A 80 -4.57 -9.38 1.76
C VAL A 80 -4.69 -10.80 1.21
N MET A 81 -5.80 -11.13 0.55
CA MET A 81 -5.99 -12.44 -0.08
C MET A 81 -4.93 -12.72 -1.16
N SER A 82 -4.44 -11.68 -1.83
CA SER A 82 -3.35 -11.76 -2.82
C SER A 82 -1.94 -11.62 -2.23
N SER A 83 -1.79 -11.67 -0.90
CA SER A 83 -0.50 -11.55 -0.19
C SER A 83 0.31 -10.30 -0.55
N ARG A 84 -0.41 -9.18 -0.82
CA ARG A 84 0.21 -7.92 -1.24
C ARG A 84 0.72 -7.12 -0.05
N ARG A 85 1.76 -6.32 -0.28
CA ARG A 85 2.34 -5.44 0.75
C ARG A 85 1.48 -4.19 0.87
N VAL A 86 0.53 -4.25 1.81
CA VAL A 86 -0.36 -3.13 2.14
C VAL A 86 0.31 -2.09 3.03
N SER A 87 0.12 -0.81 2.71
CA SER A 87 0.45 0.34 3.55
C SER A 87 -0.58 1.43 3.33
N PHE A 88 -0.75 2.31 4.31
CA PHE A 88 -1.65 3.45 4.20
C PHE A 88 -0.90 4.76 4.38
N TYR A 89 -1.37 5.82 3.73
CA TYR A 89 -0.88 7.18 3.95
C TYR A 89 -2.04 8.07 4.39
N GLN A 90 -1.87 8.74 5.53
CA GLN A 90 -2.86 9.65 6.10
C GLN A 90 -2.14 10.88 6.65
N ARG A 91 -2.21 11.99 5.92
CA ARG A 91 -1.52 13.24 6.31
C ARG A 91 -2.14 13.90 7.54
N ASN A 92 -3.47 13.89 7.61
CA ASN A 92 -4.21 14.59 8.66
C ASN A 92 -4.60 13.57 9.74
N GLY A 93 -4.23 13.86 11.00
CA GLY A 93 -4.18 12.91 12.12
C GLY A 93 -5.51 12.37 12.64
N GLY A 94 -6.51 12.15 11.77
CA GLY A 94 -7.80 11.59 12.10
C GLY A 94 -7.71 10.20 12.73
N ALA A 95 -8.77 9.83 13.45
CA ALA A 95 -8.90 8.50 14.00
C ALA A 95 -9.03 7.48 12.85
N LEU A 96 -8.15 6.48 12.87
CA LEU A 96 -8.23 5.34 11.97
C LEU A 96 -9.12 4.28 12.62
N PRO A 97 -10.03 3.66 11.87
CA PRO A 97 -10.71 2.45 12.33
C PRO A 97 -9.71 1.40 12.83
N GLU A 98 -10.06 0.71 13.92
CA GLU A 98 -9.19 -0.31 14.53
C GLU A 98 -8.79 -1.42 13.54
N CYS A 99 -9.62 -1.70 12.54
CA CYS A 99 -9.35 -2.68 11.49
C CYS A 99 -8.09 -2.35 10.66
N PHE A 100 -7.69 -1.09 10.56
CA PHE A 100 -6.43 -0.70 9.91
C PHE A 100 -5.21 -0.84 10.83
N GLY A 101 -5.43 -1.04 12.12
CA GLY A 101 -4.39 -1.11 13.14
C GLY A 101 -3.37 -2.21 12.92
N LYS A 102 -3.63 -3.23 12.10
CA LYS A 102 -2.62 -4.26 11.72
C LYS A 102 -1.54 -3.66 10.81
N TRP A 103 -1.90 -2.77 9.90
CA TRP A 103 -1.06 -2.33 8.79
C TRP A 103 -0.21 -1.10 9.14
N PRO A 104 0.93 -0.89 8.45
CA PRO A 104 1.71 0.32 8.59
C PRO A 104 0.93 1.53 8.05
N VAL A 105 0.88 2.59 8.85
CA VAL A 105 0.25 3.87 8.47
C VAL A 105 1.29 4.98 8.50
N MET A 106 1.59 5.51 7.33
CA MET A 106 2.48 6.64 7.10
C MET A 106 1.71 7.94 7.30
N ARG A 107 2.28 8.87 8.06
CA ARG A 107 1.65 10.16 8.41
C ARG A 107 2.54 11.35 8.04
N GLU A 108 3.82 11.09 7.89
CA GLU A 108 4.84 12.10 7.67
C GLU A 108 5.70 11.70 6.48
N ARG A 109 6.37 12.68 5.86
CA ARG A 109 7.26 12.43 4.71
C ARG A 109 8.37 11.44 5.05
N ARG A 110 8.95 11.52 6.25
CA ARG A 110 9.94 10.53 6.74
C ARG A 110 9.42 9.10 6.72
N HIS A 111 8.12 8.88 6.92
CA HIS A 111 7.55 7.52 6.87
C HIS A 111 7.53 6.99 5.43
N ILE A 112 7.42 7.87 4.43
CA ILE A 112 7.55 7.51 3.01
C ILE A 112 9.00 7.06 2.73
N ASP A 113 9.99 7.75 3.29
CA ASP A 113 11.40 7.33 3.17
C ASP A 113 11.66 5.97 3.83
N LEU A 114 10.99 5.67 4.95
CA LEU A 114 11.04 4.35 5.57
C LEU A 114 10.41 3.27 4.67
N PHE A 115 9.30 3.57 4.00
CA PHE A 115 8.69 2.68 3.01
C PHE A 115 9.63 2.40 1.85
N VAL A 116 10.25 3.44 1.28
CA VAL A 116 11.24 3.33 0.19
C VAL A 116 12.38 2.38 0.60
N ARG A 117 12.94 2.56 1.78
CA ARG A 117 14.01 1.68 2.30
C ARG A 117 13.53 0.23 2.42
N ALA A 118 12.38 0.01 3.04
CA ALA A 118 11.80 -1.32 3.18
C ALA A 118 11.54 -1.99 1.82
N TYR A 119 11.07 -1.22 0.83
CA TYR A 119 10.87 -1.69 -0.53
C TYR A 119 12.17 -2.14 -1.21
N HIS A 120 13.26 -1.37 -1.06
CA HIS A 120 14.57 -1.76 -1.62
C HIS A 120 15.20 -2.95 -0.90
N ASP A 121 15.05 -3.03 0.42
CA ASP A 121 15.48 -4.18 1.22
C ASP A 121 14.78 -5.45 0.73
N GLU A 122 13.47 -5.37 0.49
CA GLU A 122 12.69 -6.49 -0.04
C GLU A 122 13.07 -6.85 -1.49
N CYS A 123 13.29 -5.87 -2.36
CA CYS A 123 13.77 -6.12 -3.72
C CYS A 123 15.11 -6.86 -3.69
N THR A 124 16.00 -6.50 -2.77
CA THR A 124 17.31 -7.13 -2.59
C THR A 124 17.15 -8.56 -2.08
N PHE A 125 16.29 -8.77 -1.08
CA PHE A 125 15.99 -10.09 -0.54
C PHE A 125 15.38 -11.03 -1.59
N THR A 126 14.41 -10.53 -2.37
CA THR A 126 13.76 -11.30 -3.44
C THR A 126 14.77 -11.71 -4.52
N ARG A 127 15.68 -10.81 -4.91
CA ARG A 127 16.76 -11.12 -5.87
C ARG A 127 17.76 -12.13 -5.30
N ALA A 128 18.06 -12.05 -4.01
CA ALA A 128 18.97 -12.99 -3.35
C ALA A 128 18.35 -14.40 -3.18
N MET A 129 17.02 -14.50 -3.07
CA MET A 129 16.29 -15.75 -2.86
C MET A 129 15.81 -16.47 -4.14
N THR A 130 16.18 -15.99 -5.33
CA THR A 130 15.80 -16.64 -6.61
C THR A 130 16.48 -18.01 -6.81
N LEU A 131 15.95 -19.07 -6.18
CA LEU A 131 16.23 -20.50 -6.41
C LEU A 131 15.13 -21.38 -5.76
N PRO A 132 14.82 -22.58 -6.29
CA PRO A 132 13.97 -22.87 -7.45
C PRO A 132 12.45 -22.64 -7.21
N PRO A 133 11.62 -22.67 -8.28
CA PRO A 133 10.19 -22.37 -8.21
C PRO A 133 9.42 -23.53 -7.55
N GLY A 134 9.04 -23.37 -6.27
CA GLY A 134 8.23 -24.36 -5.56
C GLY A 134 7.50 -23.87 -4.31
N ARG A 135 7.77 -22.62 -3.85
CA ARG A 135 7.13 -22.04 -2.64
C ARG A 135 6.30 -20.80 -3.00
N GLY A 136 5.36 -20.94 -3.93
CA GLY A 136 4.71 -19.79 -4.59
C GLY A 136 3.63 -19.03 -3.81
N SER A 137 3.31 -19.35 -2.55
CA SER A 137 2.25 -18.63 -1.81
C SER A 137 2.51 -18.48 -0.31
N CYS A 138 2.93 -19.55 0.39
CA CYS A 138 3.21 -19.46 1.83
C CYS A 138 4.37 -18.50 2.13
N ALA A 139 5.44 -18.56 1.34
CA ALA A 139 6.59 -17.66 1.47
C ALA A 139 6.23 -16.20 1.16
N ASP A 140 5.31 -15.97 0.21
CA ASP A 140 4.91 -14.60 -0.15
C ASP A 140 4.09 -13.94 0.96
N ARG A 141 3.22 -14.72 1.63
CA ARG A 141 2.48 -14.25 2.80
C ARG A 141 3.41 -13.92 3.98
N ASP A 142 4.37 -14.80 4.27
CA ASP A 142 5.33 -14.60 5.36
C ASP A 142 6.22 -13.35 5.08
N ASN A 143 6.61 -13.15 3.82
CA ASN A 143 7.34 -11.96 3.39
C ASN A 143 6.49 -10.69 3.55
N ALA A 144 5.21 -10.74 3.19
CA ALA A 144 4.29 -9.61 3.38
C ALA A 144 4.13 -9.26 4.86
N ASP A 145 3.87 -10.24 5.73
CA ASP A 145 3.74 -10.01 7.18
C ASP A 145 5.04 -9.44 7.78
N PHE A 146 6.22 -9.90 7.32
CA PHE A 146 7.51 -9.33 7.72
C PHE A 146 7.65 -7.86 7.30
N PHE A 147 7.34 -7.55 6.05
CA PHE A 147 7.33 -6.17 5.54
C PHE A 147 6.44 -5.26 6.39
N HIS A 148 5.22 -5.71 6.72
CA HIS A 148 4.30 -4.94 7.55
C HIS A 148 4.81 -4.72 8.97
N ALA A 149 5.34 -5.77 9.59
CA ALA A 149 5.86 -5.70 10.95
C ALA A 149 7.08 -4.77 11.05
N ASP A 150 8.03 -4.89 10.11
CA ASP A 150 9.24 -4.08 10.07
C ASP A 150 8.94 -2.60 9.81
N LEU A 151 8.16 -2.29 8.76
CA LEU A 151 7.81 -0.90 8.43
C LEU A 151 7.04 -0.25 9.58
N LYS A 152 6.09 -0.96 10.18
CA LYS A 152 5.32 -0.45 11.31
C LYS A 152 6.20 -0.24 12.55
N ALA A 153 7.15 -1.12 12.81
CA ALA A 153 8.10 -0.96 13.92
C ALA A 153 9.01 0.26 13.70
N LYS A 154 9.52 0.47 12.49
CA LYS A 154 10.33 1.64 12.12
C LYS A 154 9.54 2.95 12.29
N ILE A 155 8.30 3.00 11.80
CA ILE A 155 7.40 4.15 11.97
C ILE A 155 7.16 4.45 13.47
N ARG A 156 6.86 3.44 14.29
CA ARG A 156 6.60 3.64 15.73
C ARG A 156 7.82 4.13 16.51
N ARG A 157 9.03 3.76 16.08
CA ARG A 157 10.28 4.17 16.72
C ARG A 157 10.74 5.56 16.28
N GLY A 158 10.17 6.10 15.20
CA GLY A 158 10.47 7.47 14.72
C GLY A 158 11.83 7.63 14.05
N PHE A 159 12.39 6.54 13.50
CA PHE A 159 13.63 6.56 12.72
C PHE A 159 13.50 7.37 11.41
#